data_AF-A0AA95HQ47-F1
#
_entry.id   AF-A0AA95HQ47-F1
#
_cell.length_a   1.000
_cell.length_b   1.000
_cell.length_c   1.000
_cell.angle_alpha   90.00
_cell.angle_beta   90.00
_cell.angle_gamma   90.00
#
_symmetry.space_group_name_H-M   'P 1'
#
loop_
_entity.id
_entity.type
_entity.pdbx_description
1 polymer ?
#
loop_
_entity_poly.entity_id
_entity_poly.type
_entity_poly.pdbx_seq_one_letter_code
_entity_poly.pdbx_strand_id
1 'polypeptide(L)'
;MMYLRYMSILGMAANAAAIGLGTRPDVILLHKSVLKSAIQLQDKTRELMLEQGTYIRPPFISVPDKAEFVEKQKFLSGLKNRRRALTSIEISHLFLNIQTNQIGKALIMGFIQVAQDKEVKGYLQRGKKIAHKHGDLFSDILKQNDIPAPMFWDSAVTDTTTQIFSDKLIMFHVSAMIAAGIGNYGAAMAASPRKDIGIQYASLIPEIALYAEDGANIMIKNSWLEEPPMADDRDVLSGQK
;
A
#
# COMPACT_ATOMS: atom_id res chain seq x y z
N MET A 1 8.25 -8.88 12.22
CA MET A 1 8.57 -9.53 10.93
C MET A 1 7.74 -9.02 9.76
N MET A 2 6.41 -9.02 9.83
CA MET A 2 5.57 -8.55 8.71
C MET A 2 5.85 -7.11 8.26
N TYR A 3 6.01 -6.18 9.21
CA TYR A 3 6.39 -4.81 8.91
C TYR A 3 7.68 -4.74 8.08
N LEU A 4 8.72 -5.49 8.48
CA LEU A 4 10.00 -5.53 7.76
C LEU A 4 9.83 -6.08 6.33
N ARG A 5 9.06 -7.14 6.17
CA ARG A 5 8.72 -7.71 4.85
C ARG A 5 7.97 -6.71 3.97
N TYR A 6 7.09 -5.90 4.55
CA TYR A 6 6.37 -4.88 3.79
C TYR A 6 7.29 -3.72 3.39
N MET A 7 8.12 -3.25 4.32
CA MET A 7 9.12 -2.20 4.05
C MET A 7 10.13 -2.63 2.99
N SER A 8 10.53 -3.90 2.93
CA SER A 8 11.37 -4.40 1.83
C SER A 8 10.66 -4.36 0.49
N ILE A 9 9.36 -4.70 0.42
CA ILE A 9 8.58 -4.59 -0.83
C ILE A 9 8.52 -3.14 -1.32
N LEU A 10 8.24 -2.18 -0.41
CA LEU A 10 8.25 -0.76 -0.75
C LEU A 10 9.63 -0.28 -1.19
N GLY A 11 10.67 -0.69 -0.47
CA GLY A 11 12.06 -0.38 -0.81
C GLY A 11 12.45 -0.91 -2.18
N MET A 12 12.05 -2.12 -2.54
CA MET A 12 12.31 -2.68 -3.87
C MET A 12 11.61 -1.87 -4.96
N ALA A 13 10.31 -1.60 -4.80
CA ALA A 13 9.52 -0.87 -5.80
C ALA A 13 10.04 0.55 -6.05
N ALA A 14 10.27 1.32 -4.97
CA ALA A 14 10.73 2.70 -5.07
C ALA A 14 12.11 2.81 -5.72
N ASN A 15 13.06 1.94 -5.33
CA ASN A 15 14.41 1.99 -5.88
C ASN A 15 14.48 1.45 -7.32
N ALA A 16 13.65 0.48 -7.69
CA ALA A 16 13.53 0.04 -9.08
C ALA A 16 13.04 1.18 -9.99
N ALA A 17 12.02 1.93 -9.55
CA ALA A 17 11.53 3.10 -10.28
C ALA A 17 12.60 4.20 -10.38
N ALA A 18 13.29 4.51 -9.28
CA ALA A 18 14.35 5.52 -9.27
C ALA A 18 15.52 5.17 -10.20
N ILE A 19 15.92 3.89 -10.28
CA ILE A 19 16.95 3.42 -11.23
C ILE A 19 16.51 3.62 -12.68
N GLY A 20 15.22 3.40 -12.99
CA GLY A 20 14.69 3.57 -14.34
C GLY A 20 14.64 5.03 -14.81
N LEU A 21 14.62 5.99 -13.89
CA LEU A 21 14.51 7.43 -14.18
C LEU A 21 15.85 8.18 -14.05
N GLY A 22 16.74 7.71 -13.19
CA GLY A 22 18.01 8.38 -12.90
C GLY A 22 19.05 8.22 -14.01
N THR A 23 19.87 9.24 -14.23
CA THR A 23 21.00 9.22 -15.18
C THR A 23 22.37 9.38 -14.50
N ARG A 24 22.39 10.01 -13.32
CA ARG A 24 23.59 10.25 -12.53
C ARG A 24 24.17 8.94 -11.96
N PRO A 25 25.41 8.54 -12.28
CA PRO A 25 25.97 7.26 -11.87
C PRO A 25 26.03 7.05 -10.36
N ASP A 26 26.38 8.08 -9.58
CA ASP A 26 26.44 8.05 -8.12
C ASP A 26 25.07 7.79 -7.49
N VAL A 27 24.03 8.46 -8.00
CA VAL A 27 22.64 8.29 -7.55
C VAL A 27 22.11 6.90 -7.91
N ILE A 28 22.40 6.42 -9.13
CA ILE A 28 22.03 5.06 -9.56
C ILE A 28 22.71 4.01 -8.67
N LEU A 29 23.99 4.19 -8.33
CA LEU A 29 24.72 3.28 -7.45
C LEU A 29 24.10 3.22 -6.05
N LEU A 30 23.69 4.36 -5.50
CA LEU A 30 22.95 4.42 -4.23
C LEU A 30 21.67 3.58 -4.31
N HIS A 31 20.80 3.82 -5.29
CA HIS A 31 19.54 3.08 -5.42
C HIS A 31 19.75 1.59 -5.66
N LYS A 32 20.78 1.19 -6.43
CA LYS A 32 21.14 -0.23 -6.59
C LYS A 32 21.54 -0.88 -5.27
N SER A 33 22.31 -0.18 -4.43
CA SER A 33 22.71 -0.67 -3.11
C SER A 33 21.50 -0.86 -2.19
N VAL A 34 20.59 0.12 -2.16
CA VAL A 34 19.36 0.05 -1.37
C VAL A 34 18.46 -1.08 -1.88
N LEU A 35 18.28 -1.22 -3.20
CA LEU A 35 17.52 -2.30 -3.82
C LEU A 35 18.07 -3.68 -3.42
N LYS A 36 19.40 -3.87 -3.49
CA LYS A 36 20.05 -5.11 -3.06
C LYS A 36 19.76 -5.42 -1.59
N SER A 37 19.82 -4.40 -0.73
CA SER A 37 19.55 -4.54 0.70
C SER A 37 18.09 -4.88 0.97
N ALA A 38 17.15 -4.29 0.22
CA ALA A 38 15.73 -4.58 0.29
C ALA A 38 15.41 -6.02 -0.15
N ILE A 39 16.05 -6.52 -1.22
CA ILE A 39 15.93 -7.92 -1.65
C ILE A 39 16.41 -8.86 -0.55
N GLN A 40 17.58 -8.60 0.03
CA GLN A 40 18.12 -9.42 1.12
C GLN A 40 17.21 -9.42 2.36
N LEU A 41 16.62 -8.27 2.70
CA LEU A 41 15.65 -8.17 3.79
C LEU A 41 14.38 -8.96 3.47
N GLN A 42 13.90 -8.90 2.22
CA GLN A 42 12.74 -9.68 1.76
C GLN A 42 12.98 -11.19 1.92
N ASP A 43 14.15 -11.67 1.51
CA ASP A 43 14.49 -13.09 1.56
C ASP A 43 14.61 -13.57 3.00
N LYS A 44 15.39 -12.88 3.83
CA LYS A 44 15.53 -13.19 5.26
C LYS A 44 14.20 -13.17 6.01
N THR A 45 13.37 -12.16 5.75
CA THR A 45 12.07 -12.07 6.42
C THR A 45 11.12 -13.18 5.97
N ARG A 46 11.13 -13.54 4.68
CA ARG A 46 10.35 -14.67 4.15
C ARG A 46 10.79 -16.00 4.75
N GLU A 47 12.09 -16.29 4.75
CA GLU A 47 12.67 -17.53 5.30
C GLU A 47 12.32 -17.69 6.77
N LEU A 48 12.62 -16.67 7.59
CA LEU A 48 12.35 -16.73 9.03
C LEU A 48 10.84 -16.86 9.33
N MET A 49 9.98 -16.17 8.59
CA MET A 49 8.54 -16.30 8.76
C MET A 49 8.02 -17.70 8.34
N LEU A 50 8.63 -18.33 7.34
CA LEU A 50 8.29 -19.70 6.93
C LEU A 50 8.73 -20.71 7.99
N GLU A 51 9.95 -20.58 8.52
CA GLU A 51 10.48 -21.42 9.60
C GLU A 51 9.64 -21.32 10.88
N GLN A 52 9.20 -20.11 11.23
CA GLN A 52 8.35 -19.86 12.40
C GLN A 52 6.88 -20.22 12.18
N GLY A 53 6.47 -20.57 10.96
CA GLY A 53 5.05 -20.81 10.62
C GLY A 53 4.17 -19.57 10.65
N THR A 54 4.74 -18.35 10.65
CA THR A 54 4.01 -17.07 10.69
C THR A 54 3.81 -16.46 9.31
N TYR A 55 4.33 -17.10 8.24
CA TYR A 55 4.17 -16.63 6.88
C TYR A 55 2.74 -16.80 6.37
N ILE A 56 2.09 -15.67 6.03
CA ILE A 56 0.79 -15.69 5.35
C ILE A 56 0.99 -16.12 3.90
N ARG A 57 0.52 -17.32 3.58
CA ARG A 57 0.57 -17.87 2.23
C ARG A 57 -0.51 -17.22 1.36
N PRO A 58 -0.21 -16.87 0.10
CA PRO A 58 -1.24 -16.47 -0.85
C PRO A 58 -2.21 -17.64 -1.10
N PRO A 59 -3.47 -17.35 -1.49
CA PRO A 59 -4.41 -18.39 -1.84
C PRO A 59 -3.89 -19.27 -2.98
N PHE A 60 -4.16 -20.57 -2.88
CA PHE A 60 -3.83 -21.53 -3.92
C PHE A 60 -4.96 -21.59 -4.97
N ILE A 61 -4.57 -21.69 -6.24
CA ILE A 61 -5.48 -22.02 -7.33
C ILE A 61 -4.86 -23.16 -8.14
N SER A 62 -5.71 -23.98 -8.77
CA SER A 62 -5.24 -25.06 -9.64
C SER A 62 -4.45 -24.53 -10.84
N VAL A 63 -3.37 -25.22 -11.18
CA VAL A 63 -2.58 -24.91 -12.38
C VAL A 63 -3.36 -25.46 -13.60
N PRO A 64 -3.58 -24.64 -14.65
CA PRO A 64 -4.27 -25.12 -15.85
C PRO A 64 -3.39 -26.09 -16.65
N ASP A 65 -4.00 -27.12 -17.23
CA ASP A 65 -3.28 -28.14 -18.04
C ASP A 65 -2.78 -27.59 -19.39
N LYS A 66 -3.40 -26.52 -19.89
CA LYS A 66 -3.06 -25.87 -21.17
C LYS A 66 -3.38 -24.38 -21.14
N ALA A 67 -2.76 -23.63 -22.05
CA ALA A 67 -3.11 -22.23 -22.27
C ALA A 67 -4.48 -22.10 -22.97
N GLU A 68 -5.30 -21.16 -22.50
CA GLU A 68 -6.58 -20.80 -23.11
C GLU A 68 -6.59 -19.33 -23.53
N PHE A 69 -7.36 -19.01 -24.58
CA PHE A 69 -7.47 -17.66 -25.11
C PHE A 69 -8.85 -17.06 -24.82
N VAL A 70 -8.88 -15.76 -24.57
CA VAL A 70 -10.12 -15.02 -24.33
C VAL A 70 -10.86 -14.84 -25.66
N GLU A 71 -11.97 -15.56 -25.84
CA GLU A 71 -12.76 -15.49 -27.08
C GLU A 71 -13.89 -14.46 -27.05
N LYS A 72 -14.30 -14.00 -25.87
CA LYS A 72 -15.49 -13.15 -25.69
C LYS A 72 -15.24 -11.99 -24.74
N GLN A 73 -15.77 -10.82 -25.09
CA GLN A 73 -15.76 -9.59 -24.27
C GLN A 73 -16.35 -9.79 -22.87
N LYS A 74 -17.18 -10.84 -22.67
CA LYS A 74 -17.71 -11.24 -21.36
C LYS A 74 -16.61 -11.44 -20.31
N PHE A 75 -15.38 -11.79 -20.71
CA PHE A 75 -14.23 -11.90 -19.81
C PHE A 75 -13.92 -10.62 -19.04
N LEU A 76 -14.19 -9.45 -19.62
CA LEU A 76 -14.00 -8.14 -18.99
C LEU A 76 -15.20 -7.72 -18.14
N SER A 77 -16.34 -8.42 -18.25
CA SER A 77 -17.57 -8.04 -17.57
C SER A 77 -17.62 -8.55 -16.12
N GLY A 78 -18.22 -7.76 -15.23
CA GLY A 78 -18.37 -8.11 -13.80
C GLY A 78 -19.71 -7.71 -13.16
N LEU A 79 -20.70 -7.29 -13.97
CA LEU A 79 -21.96 -6.73 -13.46
C LEU A 79 -23.07 -7.79 -13.27
N LYS A 80 -23.69 -7.74 -12.08
CA LYS A 80 -24.88 -8.44 -11.54
C LYS A 80 -25.11 -9.94 -11.88
N ASN A 81 -25.04 -10.41 -13.12
CA ASN A 81 -25.31 -11.81 -13.52
C ASN A 81 -24.28 -12.40 -14.51
N ARG A 82 -23.10 -11.79 -14.68
CA ARG A 82 -22.10 -12.19 -15.69
C ARG A 82 -20.66 -12.24 -15.17
N ARG A 83 -20.46 -12.62 -13.91
CA ARG A 83 -19.14 -12.65 -13.27
C ARG A 83 -18.41 -13.96 -13.59
N ARG A 84 -17.26 -13.87 -14.27
CA ARG A 84 -16.31 -15.00 -14.35
C ARG A 84 -15.56 -15.15 -13.03
N ALA A 85 -14.92 -16.29 -12.78
CA ALA A 85 -13.99 -16.44 -11.67
C ALA A 85 -12.85 -15.39 -11.73
N LEU A 86 -12.25 -15.08 -10.58
CA LEU A 86 -11.10 -14.18 -10.48
C LEU A 86 -9.87 -14.78 -11.18
N THR A 87 -9.05 -13.94 -11.81
CA THR A 87 -7.74 -14.37 -12.32
C THR A 87 -6.72 -14.45 -11.18
N SER A 88 -5.63 -15.20 -11.41
CA SER A 88 -4.48 -15.22 -10.49
C SER A 88 -3.93 -13.82 -10.20
N ILE A 89 -3.94 -12.93 -11.19
CA ILE A 89 -3.49 -11.55 -11.08
C ILE A 89 -4.42 -10.74 -10.17
N GLU A 90 -5.73 -10.84 -10.37
CA GLU A 90 -6.74 -10.18 -9.53
C GLU A 90 -6.66 -10.67 -8.08
N ILE A 91 -6.53 -11.99 -7.87
CA ILE A 91 -6.36 -12.60 -6.54
C ILE A 91 -5.08 -12.08 -5.88
N SER A 92 -3.97 -12.00 -6.63
CA SER A 92 -2.68 -11.53 -6.12
C SER A 92 -2.76 -10.07 -5.64
N HIS A 93 -3.40 -9.20 -6.42
CA HIS A 93 -3.58 -7.80 -6.04
C HIS A 93 -4.56 -7.61 -4.89
N LEU A 94 -5.66 -8.38 -4.83
CA LEU A 94 -6.57 -8.36 -3.69
C LEU A 94 -5.84 -8.82 -2.42
N PHE A 95 -5.14 -9.95 -2.48
CA PHE A 95 -4.36 -10.48 -1.36
C PHE A 95 -3.28 -9.51 -0.87
N LEU A 96 -2.53 -8.89 -1.79
CA LEU A 96 -1.53 -7.87 -1.45
C LEU A 96 -2.20 -6.69 -0.75
N ASN A 97 -3.25 -6.12 -1.35
CA ASN A 97 -3.91 -4.93 -0.80
C ASN A 97 -4.64 -5.20 0.52
N ILE A 98 -5.11 -6.42 0.79
CA ILE A 98 -5.58 -6.78 2.13
C ILE A 98 -4.41 -6.73 3.11
N GLN A 99 -3.29 -7.40 2.82
CA GLN A 99 -2.13 -7.39 3.72
C GLN A 99 -1.58 -5.98 3.97
N THR A 100 -1.48 -5.12 2.95
CA THR A 100 -0.97 -3.75 3.14
C THR A 100 -1.87 -2.93 4.05
N ASN A 101 -3.20 -3.03 3.89
CA ASN A 101 -4.15 -2.38 4.79
C ASN A 101 -4.07 -2.95 6.21
N GLN A 102 -3.88 -4.26 6.39
CA GLN A 102 -3.73 -4.83 7.74
C GLN A 102 -2.48 -4.33 8.45
N ILE A 103 -1.35 -4.31 7.75
CA ILE A 103 -0.10 -3.81 8.32
C ILE A 103 -0.21 -2.32 8.64
N GLY A 104 -0.81 -1.53 7.74
CA GLY A 104 -1.10 -0.12 7.97
C GLY A 104 -2.00 0.10 9.18
N LYS A 105 -3.10 -0.67 9.31
CA LYS A 105 -4.02 -0.62 10.45
C LYS A 105 -3.31 -0.94 11.76
N ALA A 106 -2.53 -2.02 11.82
CA ALA A 106 -1.80 -2.42 13.02
C ALA A 106 -0.76 -1.37 13.43
N LEU A 107 -0.03 -0.81 12.46
CA LEU A 107 0.96 0.24 12.74
C LEU A 107 0.30 1.53 13.22
N ILE A 108 -0.78 1.96 12.57
CA ILE A 108 -1.58 3.12 12.98
C ILE A 108 -2.16 2.90 14.38
N MET A 109 -2.60 1.69 14.73
CA MET A 109 -3.06 1.36 16.09
C MET A 109 -1.96 1.60 17.13
N GLY A 110 -0.73 1.17 16.88
CA GLY A 110 0.41 1.46 17.74
C GLY A 110 0.74 2.96 17.81
N PHE A 111 0.73 3.65 16.66
CA PHE A 111 0.96 5.09 16.62
C PHE A 111 -0.08 5.91 17.39
N ILE A 112 -1.35 5.49 17.39
CA ILE A 112 -2.40 6.13 18.20
C ILE A 112 -2.07 6.07 19.70
N GLN A 113 -1.49 4.96 20.16
CA GLN A 113 -1.14 4.77 21.58
C GLN A 113 -0.02 5.71 22.04
N VAL A 114 0.94 6.01 21.15
CA VAL A 114 2.18 6.73 21.50
C VAL A 114 2.20 8.20 21.05
N ALA A 115 1.37 8.59 20.09
CA ALA A 115 1.25 9.97 19.61
C ALA A 115 0.94 10.92 20.79
N GLN A 116 1.31 12.19 20.69
CA GLN A 116 1.04 13.18 21.74
C GLN A 116 0.00 14.20 21.27
N ASP A 117 0.15 14.70 20.05
CA ASP A 117 -0.75 15.66 19.44
C ASP A 117 -2.17 15.08 19.20
N LYS A 118 -3.19 15.84 19.61
CA LYS A 118 -4.60 15.41 19.52
C LYS A 118 -5.12 15.37 18.09
N GLU A 119 -4.68 16.28 17.24
CA GLU A 119 -5.04 16.34 15.82
C GLU A 119 -4.42 15.16 15.08
N VAL A 120 -3.15 14.84 15.38
CA VAL A 120 -2.47 13.63 14.89
C VAL A 120 -3.20 12.37 15.34
N LYS A 121 -3.59 12.26 16.62
CA LYS A 121 -4.40 11.12 17.10
C LYS A 121 -5.73 10.99 16.34
N GLY A 122 -6.46 12.08 16.15
CA GLY A 122 -7.71 12.09 15.41
C GLY A 122 -7.53 11.66 13.96
N TYR A 123 -6.49 12.16 13.31
CA TYR A 123 -6.08 11.77 11.96
C TYR A 123 -5.78 10.27 11.85
N LEU A 124 -5.01 9.72 12.77
CA LEU A 124 -4.67 8.30 12.82
C LEU A 124 -5.90 7.42 13.07
N GLN A 125 -6.80 7.84 13.97
CA GLN A 125 -8.05 7.11 14.22
C GLN A 125 -8.92 6.98 12.97
N ARG A 126 -8.99 8.02 12.14
CA ARG A 126 -9.66 7.95 10.83
C ARG A 126 -8.93 7.00 9.89
N GLY A 127 -7.61 7.07 9.81
CA GLY A 127 -6.78 6.16 8.98
C GLY A 127 -7.02 4.69 9.33
N LYS A 128 -7.11 4.37 10.63
CA LYS A 128 -7.46 3.03 11.10
C LYS A 128 -8.81 2.56 10.56
N LYS A 129 -9.83 3.43 10.54
CA LYS A 129 -11.17 3.12 10.01
C LYS A 129 -11.15 2.88 8.50
N ILE A 130 -10.42 3.72 7.75
CA ILE A 130 -10.26 3.59 6.30
C ILE A 130 -9.57 2.25 5.97
N ALA A 131 -8.43 1.96 6.61
CA ALA A 131 -7.70 0.72 6.38
C ALA A 131 -8.55 -0.52 6.68
N HIS A 132 -9.33 -0.50 7.76
CA HIS A 132 -10.26 -1.58 8.09
C HIS A 132 -11.35 -1.76 7.03
N LYS A 133 -12.04 -0.66 6.65
CA LYS A 133 -13.07 -0.67 5.60
C LYS A 133 -12.55 -1.22 4.28
N HIS A 134 -11.37 -0.79 3.85
CA HIS A 134 -10.76 -1.24 2.58
C HIS A 134 -10.35 -2.70 2.65
N GLY A 135 -9.74 -3.12 3.77
CA GLY A 135 -9.40 -4.52 4.03
C GLY A 135 -10.63 -5.44 3.97
N ASP A 136 -11.75 -5.03 4.55
CA ASP A 136 -13.00 -5.79 4.53
C ASP A 136 -13.58 -5.88 3.11
N LEU A 137 -13.66 -4.77 2.38
CA LEU A 137 -14.13 -4.75 0.99
C LEU A 137 -13.36 -5.71 0.09
N PHE A 138 -12.02 -5.71 0.18
CA PHE A 138 -11.20 -6.63 -0.60
C PHE A 138 -11.34 -8.09 -0.14
N SER A 139 -11.44 -8.30 1.17
CA SER A 139 -11.66 -9.64 1.75
C SER A 139 -12.98 -10.24 1.31
N ASP A 140 -14.04 -9.43 1.23
CA ASP A 140 -15.36 -9.87 0.81
C ASP A 140 -15.38 -10.28 -0.67
N ILE A 141 -14.60 -9.62 -1.52
CA ILE A 141 -14.43 -10.04 -2.93
C ILE A 141 -13.82 -11.44 -3.00
N LEU A 142 -12.78 -11.74 -2.20
CA LEU A 142 -12.19 -13.08 -2.17
C LEU A 142 -13.20 -14.12 -1.65
N LYS A 143 -13.85 -13.83 -0.52
CA LYS A 143 -14.84 -14.73 0.10
C LYS A 143 -16.03 -15.02 -0.81
N GLN A 144 -16.53 -14.04 -1.56
CA GLN A 144 -17.61 -14.22 -2.56
C GLN A 144 -17.23 -15.14 -3.73
N ASN A 145 -15.94 -15.46 -3.90
CA ASN A 145 -15.43 -16.39 -4.90
C ASN A 145 -14.83 -17.64 -4.24
N ASP A 146 -15.23 -17.95 -3.00
CA ASP A 146 -14.77 -19.11 -2.22
C ASP A 146 -13.25 -19.14 -2.00
N ILE A 147 -12.60 -17.98 -2.02
CA ILE A 147 -11.17 -17.83 -1.79
C ILE A 147 -10.94 -17.29 -0.37
N PRO A 148 -10.08 -17.93 0.43
CA PRO A 148 -9.80 -17.45 1.79
C PRO A 148 -9.10 -16.09 1.76
N ALA A 149 -9.63 -15.14 2.54
CA ALA A 149 -8.95 -13.89 2.81
C ALA A 149 -7.86 -14.08 3.88
N PRO A 150 -6.73 -13.37 3.82
CA PRO A 150 -5.68 -13.46 4.84
C PRO A 150 -6.19 -12.95 6.19
N MET A 151 -5.68 -13.56 7.27
CA MET A 151 -6.04 -13.20 8.65
C MET A 151 -5.53 -11.80 9.02
N PHE A 152 -6.30 -11.11 9.88
CA PHE A 152 -5.93 -9.83 10.50
C PHE A 152 -4.89 -10.04 11.61
N TRP A 153 -3.99 -9.08 11.77
CA TRP A 153 -2.90 -9.12 12.78
C TRP A 153 -3.05 -8.07 13.87
N ASP A 154 -4.29 -7.64 14.13
CA ASP A 154 -4.58 -6.62 15.14
C ASP A 154 -4.07 -7.03 16.54
N SER A 155 -3.99 -8.34 16.81
CA SER A 155 -3.48 -8.91 18.06
C SER A 155 -1.98 -8.74 18.28
N ALA A 156 -1.21 -8.36 17.26
CA ALA A 156 0.22 -8.12 17.39
C ALA A 156 0.57 -6.76 18.00
N VAL A 157 -0.41 -5.87 18.18
CA VAL A 157 -0.22 -4.55 18.79
C VAL A 157 -0.20 -4.69 20.31
N THR A 158 0.87 -4.24 20.95
CA THR A 158 1.04 -4.25 22.41
C THR A 158 0.25 -3.13 23.10
N ASP A 159 0.29 -3.05 24.43
CA ASP A 159 -0.39 -2.04 25.25
C ASP A 159 0.49 -0.81 25.57
N THR A 160 1.70 -0.73 25.00
CA THR A 160 2.63 0.38 25.22
C THR A 160 2.05 1.73 24.83
N THR A 161 2.02 2.66 25.79
CA THR A 161 1.60 4.06 25.60
C THR A 161 2.75 5.05 25.73
N THR A 162 3.94 4.57 26.11
CA THR A 162 5.15 5.40 26.19
C THR A 162 5.47 6.00 24.83
N GLN A 163 5.75 7.30 24.79
CA GLN A 163 6.14 7.96 23.55
C GLN A 163 7.51 7.41 23.09
N ILE A 164 7.50 6.68 21.98
CA ILE A 164 8.71 6.13 21.36
C ILE A 164 9.12 6.95 20.13
N PHE A 165 8.15 7.55 19.43
CA PHE A 165 8.36 8.31 18.21
C PHE A 165 7.77 9.72 18.32
N SER A 166 8.35 10.66 17.58
CA SER A 166 7.78 11.99 17.44
C SER A 166 6.55 11.98 16.53
N ASP A 167 5.59 12.87 16.79
CA ASP A 167 4.43 13.03 15.92
C ASP A 167 4.84 13.36 14.47
N LYS A 168 5.92 14.14 14.29
CA LYS A 168 6.54 14.37 12.97
C LYS A 168 6.88 13.06 12.27
N LEU A 169 7.64 12.16 12.90
CA LEU A 169 8.03 10.88 12.30
C LEU A 169 6.82 10.00 12.00
N ILE A 170 5.86 9.95 12.92
CA ILE A 170 4.61 9.21 12.75
C ILE A 170 3.86 9.70 11.50
N MET A 171 3.71 11.01 11.34
CA MET A 171 3.03 11.62 10.20
C MET A 171 3.75 11.29 8.89
N PHE A 172 5.07 11.47 8.81
CA PHE A 172 5.86 11.09 7.62
C PHE A 172 5.68 9.62 7.26
N HIS A 173 5.70 8.74 8.25
CA HIS A 173 5.57 7.31 8.02
C HIS A 173 4.18 6.94 7.47
N VAL A 174 3.12 7.53 8.03
CA VAL A 174 1.75 7.33 7.55
C VAL A 174 1.55 7.93 6.16
N SER A 175 2.08 9.13 5.88
CA SER A 175 2.05 9.73 4.54
C SER A 175 2.74 8.85 3.49
N ALA A 176 3.90 8.26 3.82
CA ALA A 176 4.59 7.33 2.92
C ALA A 176 3.76 6.06 2.64
N MET A 177 3.12 5.48 3.66
CA MET A 177 2.22 4.34 3.50
C MET A 177 1.00 4.67 2.64
N ILE A 178 0.42 5.87 2.80
CA ILE A 178 -0.71 6.33 1.98
C ILE A 178 -0.31 6.44 0.52
N ALA A 179 0.82 7.10 0.22
CA ALA A 179 1.33 7.23 -1.14
C ALA A 179 1.57 5.85 -1.79
N ALA A 180 2.20 4.93 -1.05
CA ALA A 180 2.36 3.55 -1.50
C ALA A 180 1.02 2.82 -1.71
N GLY A 181 0.04 3.04 -0.84
CA GLY A 181 -1.31 2.50 -0.94
C GLY A 181 -2.02 2.94 -2.21
N ILE A 182 -1.99 4.24 -2.52
CA ILE A 182 -2.55 4.80 -3.76
C ILE A 182 -1.88 4.15 -4.99
N GLY A 183 -0.54 4.07 -4.99
CA GLY A 183 0.20 3.41 -6.08
C GLY A 183 -0.19 1.95 -6.28
N ASN A 184 -0.34 1.19 -5.19
CA ASN A 184 -0.77 -0.20 -5.23
C ASN A 184 -2.20 -0.35 -5.77
N TYR A 185 -3.11 0.57 -5.46
CA TYR A 185 -4.49 0.53 -5.96
C TYR A 185 -4.54 0.88 -7.44
N GLY A 186 -3.73 1.86 -7.88
CA GLY A 186 -3.58 2.18 -9.30
C GLY A 186 -3.02 1.00 -10.10
N ALA A 187 -1.99 0.33 -9.59
CA ALA A 187 -1.43 -0.88 -10.21
C ALA A 187 -2.45 -2.03 -10.25
N ALA A 188 -3.17 -2.26 -9.15
CA ALA A 188 -4.22 -3.27 -9.08
C ALA A 188 -5.37 -2.99 -10.05
N MET A 189 -5.79 -1.74 -10.17
CA MET A 189 -6.79 -1.30 -11.13
C MET A 189 -6.33 -1.56 -12.57
N ALA A 190 -5.08 -1.22 -12.90
CA ALA A 190 -4.51 -1.44 -14.23
C ALA A 190 -4.39 -2.94 -14.56
N ALA A 191 -4.04 -3.77 -13.57
CA ALA A 191 -3.86 -5.21 -13.73
C ALA A 191 -5.17 -6.02 -13.64
N SER A 192 -6.30 -5.39 -13.31
CA SER A 192 -7.60 -6.05 -13.11
C SER A 192 -8.54 -5.76 -14.28
N PRO A 193 -8.55 -6.61 -15.33
CA PRO A 193 -9.38 -6.39 -16.51
C PRO A 193 -10.89 -6.54 -16.23
N ARG A 194 -11.28 -7.17 -15.11
CA ARG A 194 -12.68 -7.29 -14.72
C ARG A 194 -13.21 -5.96 -14.20
N LYS A 195 -14.21 -5.40 -14.89
CA LYS A 195 -14.73 -4.05 -14.65
C LYS A 195 -15.16 -3.75 -13.22
N ASP A 196 -15.80 -4.68 -12.53
CA ASP A 196 -16.26 -4.46 -11.14
C ASP A 196 -15.08 -4.28 -10.17
N ILE A 197 -13.98 -5.02 -10.38
CA ILE A 197 -12.76 -4.89 -9.57
C ILE A 197 -12.05 -3.57 -9.85
N GLY A 198 -11.88 -3.24 -11.14
CA GLY A 198 -11.27 -1.97 -11.54
C GLY A 198 -12.05 -0.77 -10.99
N ILE A 199 -13.39 -0.78 -11.11
CA ILE A 199 -14.26 0.25 -10.54
C ILE A 199 -14.15 0.28 -9.01
N GLN A 200 -14.08 -0.88 -8.35
CA GLN A 200 -13.92 -0.93 -6.90
C GLN A 200 -12.65 -0.20 -6.47
N TYR A 201 -11.49 -0.51 -7.07
CA TYR A 201 -10.25 0.21 -6.74
C TYR A 201 -10.34 1.71 -7.05
N ALA A 202 -10.88 2.08 -8.21
CA ALA A 202 -11.06 3.48 -8.59
C ALA A 202 -11.93 4.26 -7.57
N SER A 203 -13.00 3.64 -7.07
CA SER A 203 -13.93 4.27 -6.13
C SER A 203 -13.31 4.61 -4.77
N LEU A 204 -12.21 3.96 -4.41
CA LEU A 204 -11.52 4.17 -3.13
C LEU A 204 -10.44 5.27 -3.21
N ILE A 205 -9.99 5.65 -4.41
CA ILE A 205 -8.94 6.65 -4.61
C ILE A 205 -9.32 8.02 -4.02
N PRO A 206 -10.54 8.56 -4.21
CA PRO A 206 -10.91 9.87 -3.66
C PRO A 206 -10.83 9.94 -2.12
N GLU A 207 -11.27 8.89 -1.42
CA GLU A 207 -11.23 8.83 0.04
C GLU A 207 -9.79 8.87 0.56
N ILE A 208 -8.88 8.16 -0.10
CA ILE A 208 -7.45 8.14 0.27
C ILE A 208 -6.77 9.46 -0.10
N ALA A 209 -7.13 10.07 -1.23
CA ALA A 209 -6.58 11.35 -1.65
C ALA A 209 -6.92 12.47 -0.65
N LEU A 210 -8.19 12.57 -0.23
CA LEU A 210 -8.62 13.51 0.81
C LEU A 210 -7.93 13.20 2.15
N TYR A 211 -7.74 11.92 2.48
CA TYR A 211 -7.00 11.52 3.67
C TYR A 211 -5.51 11.91 3.60
N ALA A 212 -4.90 11.88 2.42
CA ALA A 212 -3.52 12.33 2.21
C ALA A 212 -3.40 13.85 2.37
N GLU A 213 -4.35 14.61 1.78
CA GLU A 213 -4.42 16.06 1.87
C GLU A 213 -4.56 16.54 3.33
N ASP A 214 -5.46 15.94 4.10
CA ASP A 214 -5.61 16.24 5.53
C ASP A 214 -4.32 16.00 6.31
N GLY A 215 -3.58 14.94 5.96
CA GLY A 215 -2.28 14.66 6.57
C GLY A 215 -1.24 15.73 6.22
N ALA A 216 -1.22 16.17 4.96
CA ALA A 216 -0.36 17.27 4.51
C ALA A 216 -0.69 18.58 5.23
N ASN A 217 -1.98 18.90 5.40
CA ASN A 217 -2.43 20.09 6.12
C ASN A 217 -1.93 20.11 7.57
N ILE A 218 -1.98 18.97 8.27
CA ILE A 218 -1.43 18.85 9.63
C ILE A 218 0.09 19.08 9.62
N MET A 219 0.81 18.49 8.66
CA MET A 219 2.26 18.66 8.56
C MET A 219 2.66 20.11 8.20
N ILE A 220 1.91 20.80 7.34
CA ILE A 220 2.13 22.21 6.99
C ILE A 220 1.92 23.08 8.22
N LYS A 221 0.80 22.90 8.93
CA LYS A 221 0.46 23.64 10.14
C LYS A 221 1.53 23.54 11.22
N ASN A 222 2.20 22.40 11.32
CA ASN A 222 3.26 22.15 12.30
C ASN A 222 4.69 22.38 11.76
N SER A 223 4.84 22.89 10.52
CA SER A 223 6.13 23.06 9.85
C SER A 223 6.96 21.78 9.79
N TRP A 224 6.29 20.65 9.59
CA TRP A 224 6.90 19.33 9.45
C TRP A 224 7.11 18.93 8.00
N LEU A 225 6.31 19.46 7.06
CA LEU A 225 6.42 19.13 5.65
C LEU A 225 7.61 19.84 5.01
N GLU A 226 8.50 19.06 4.40
CA GLU A 226 9.65 19.58 3.65
C GLU A 226 9.21 19.99 2.24
N GLU A 227 9.67 21.15 1.81
CA GLU A 227 9.45 21.63 0.44
C GLU A 227 10.47 20.96 -0.50
N PRO A 228 10.03 20.14 -1.48
CA PRO A 228 10.95 19.54 -2.43
C PRO A 228 11.47 20.58 -3.43
N PRO A 229 12.61 20.31 -4.11
CA PRO A 229 13.09 21.18 -5.18
C PRO A 229 12.00 21.41 -6.25
N MET A 230 11.70 22.67 -6.53
CA MET A 230 10.70 23.08 -7.51
C MET A 230 11.36 23.43 -8.84
N ALA A 231 10.58 23.33 -9.92
CA ALA A 231 10.99 23.87 -11.22
C ALA A 231 11.00 25.41 -11.18
N ASP A 232 11.85 26.02 -12.00
CA ASP A 232 11.85 27.47 -12.22
C ASP A 232 10.47 27.95 -12.70
N ASP A 233 9.87 28.90 -11.98
CA ASP A 233 8.67 29.59 -12.43
C ASP A 233 9.03 30.68 -13.45
N ARG A 234 8.78 30.42 -14.74
CA ARG A 234 9.15 31.32 -15.84
C ARG A 234 8.30 32.59 -15.88
N ASP A 235 7.08 32.57 -15.34
CA ASP A 235 6.21 33.75 -15.29
C ASP A 235 6.69 34.71 -14.19
N VAL A 236 7.04 34.16 -13.02
CA VAL A 236 7.71 34.92 -11.95
C VAL A 236 9.06 35.48 -12.42
N LEU A 237 9.86 34.68 -13.14
CA LEU A 237 11.17 35.12 -13.66
C LEU A 237 11.05 36.17 -14.78
N SER A 238 9.94 36.19 -15.53
CA SER A 238 9.69 37.17 -16.59
C SER A 238 8.95 38.43 -16.10
N GLY A 239 8.59 38.49 -14.81
CA GLY A 239 7.94 39.64 -14.19
C GLY A 239 6.44 39.74 -14.46
N GLN A 240 5.81 38.66 -14.94
CA GLN A 240 4.35 38.57 -15.05
C GLN A 240 3.81 38.12 -13.69
N LYS A 241 3.25 39.05 -12.92
CA LYS A 241 2.48 38.77 -11.71
C LYS A 241 1.05 39.27 -11.88
#